data_AF-A0A1H8NEI2-F1
#
_entry.id   AF-A0A1H8NEI2-F1
#
_cell.length_a   1.000
_cell.length_b   1.000
_cell.length_c   1.000
_cell.angle_alpha   90.00
_cell.angle_beta   90.00
_cell.angle_gamma   90.00
#
_symmetry.space_group_name_H-M   'P 1'
#
loop_
_entity.id
_entity.type
_entity.pdbx_description
1 polymer ?
#
loop_
_entity_poly.entity_id
_entity_poly.type
_entity_poly.pdbx_seq_one_letter_code
_entity_poly.pdbx_strand_id
1 'polypeptide(L)'
;MTTWFSADSHFGHANIITFCNRPCADVEAMDTHILAQYRARVGPEDDFWILGDFAISKVQGGHRREIAEIFQKIPGRKHLILGNHDKAWVRALGWNSIRDTADVTVEGQRLFLFHYPMITFPGARHGALQLFGHVHDNWQGSRNSVNVGVDVWDFRPVSLPEIKERAAKLPVNAHWNEVEPGCAFPTATCCFCLAELDPQLPSGHAIRRGARIVIDETGETIALSGGLSDTMAEGDRICPQCIGGHLSVAEFTLPEGCRYDEQLNIARPVDAKG
;
A
#
# COMPACT_ATOMS: atom_id res chain seq x y z
N MET A 1 13.91 -4.03 12.60
CA MET A 1 12.87 -5.06 12.62
C MET A 1 11.80 -4.61 11.65
N THR A 2 11.53 -5.43 10.65
CA THR A 2 10.62 -5.08 9.55
C THR A 2 9.32 -5.86 9.71
N THR A 3 8.21 -5.26 9.27
CA THR A 3 6.92 -5.96 9.17
C THR A 3 6.65 -6.32 7.72
N TRP A 4 6.40 -7.60 7.49
CA TRP A 4 6.09 -8.17 6.17
C TRP A 4 4.64 -8.66 6.12
N PHE A 5 4.06 -8.63 4.92
CA PHE A 5 2.70 -9.06 4.65
C PHE A 5 2.66 -10.03 3.47
N SER A 6 1.76 -11.01 3.52
CA SER A 6 1.42 -11.91 2.41
C SER A 6 0.00 -12.45 2.62
N ALA A 7 -0.61 -13.08 1.61
CA ALA A 7 -1.87 -13.82 1.73
C ALA A 7 -1.93 -14.98 0.73
N ASP A 8 -2.88 -15.90 0.92
CA ASP A 8 -3.29 -16.89 -0.09
C ASP A 8 -2.16 -17.84 -0.52
N SER A 9 -1.26 -18.19 0.40
CA SER A 9 -0.13 -19.07 0.07
C SER A 9 -0.62 -20.44 -0.42
N HIS A 10 -1.71 -20.94 0.17
CA HIS A 10 -2.31 -22.22 -0.18
C HIS A 10 -1.30 -23.38 -0.26
N PHE A 11 -0.37 -23.44 0.70
CA PHE A 11 0.59 -24.54 0.77
C PHE A 11 -0.14 -25.89 0.73
N GLY A 12 0.36 -26.83 -0.07
CA GLY A 12 -0.22 -28.16 -0.26
C GLY A 12 -1.49 -28.20 -1.12
N HIS A 13 -1.89 -27.12 -1.80
CA HIS A 13 -3.14 -27.05 -2.56
C HIS A 13 -2.93 -27.22 -4.07
N ALA A 14 -2.82 -28.45 -4.58
CA ALA A 14 -2.57 -28.68 -6.03
C ALA A 14 -3.55 -27.96 -6.99
N ASN A 15 -4.84 -27.88 -6.64
CA ASN A 15 -5.85 -27.23 -7.49
C ASN A 15 -5.67 -25.72 -7.65
N ILE A 16 -4.98 -25.05 -6.71
CA ILE A 16 -4.78 -23.59 -6.78
C ILE A 16 -3.88 -23.21 -7.96
N ILE A 17 -3.01 -24.12 -8.39
CA ILE A 17 -2.08 -23.90 -9.50
C ILE A 17 -2.87 -23.59 -10.77
N THR A 18 -3.82 -24.46 -11.12
CA THR A 18 -4.68 -24.27 -12.29
C THR A 18 -5.67 -23.13 -12.07
N PHE A 19 -6.24 -23.01 -10.86
CA PHE A 19 -7.27 -22.00 -10.59
C PHE A 19 -6.75 -20.56 -10.72
N CYS A 20 -5.52 -20.30 -10.24
CA CYS A 20 -4.89 -18.97 -10.29
C CYS A 20 -3.80 -18.86 -11.38
N ASN A 21 -3.69 -19.84 -12.29
CA ASN A 21 -2.63 -19.91 -13.30
C ASN A 21 -1.21 -19.74 -12.73
N ARG A 22 -0.94 -20.29 -11.54
CA ARG A 22 0.39 -20.18 -10.92
C ARG A 22 1.42 -20.91 -11.81
N PRO A 23 2.59 -20.30 -12.09
CA PRO A 23 3.59 -20.86 -13.00
C PRO A 23 4.43 -21.96 -12.32
N CYS A 24 3.77 -22.97 -11.75
CA CYS A 24 4.37 -24.08 -11.03
C CYS A 24 3.93 -25.40 -11.65
N ALA A 25 4.86 -26.33 -11.84
CA ALA A 25 4.56 -27.63 -12.46
C ALA A 25 3.65 -28.50 -11.57
N ASP A 26 3.87 -28.43 -10.26
CA ASP A 26 3.16 -29.21 -9.25
C ASP A 26 3.19 -28.49 -7.88
N VAL A 27 2.55 -29.12 -6.89
CA VAL A 27 2.43 -28.59 -5.53
C VAL A 27 3.77 -28.50 -4.80
N GLU A 28 4.70 -29.42 -5.05
CA GLU A 28 6.02 -29.40 -4.42
C GLU A 28 6.87 -28.24 -4.95
N ALA A 29 6.84 -28.02 -6.27
CA ALA A 29 7.48 -26.88 -6.91
C ALA A 29 6.89 -25.54 -6.41
N MET A 30 5.56 -25.46 -6.27
CA MET A 30 4.88 -24.27 -5.73
C MET A 30 5.28 -24.00 -4.28
N ASP A 31 5.14 -25.00 -3.40
CA ASP A 31 5.44 -24.87 -1.98
C ASP A 31 6.92 -24.49 -1.76
N THR A 32 7.83 -25.09 -2.52
CA THR A 32 9.26 -24.77 -2.50
C THR A 32 9.52 -23.34 -2.96
N HIS A 33 8.86 -22.90 -4.04
CA HIS A 33 9.02 -21.55 -4.57
C HIS A 33 8.55 -20.49 -3.57
N ILE A 34 7.34 -20.63 -3.03
CA ILE A 34 6.79 -19.68 -2.04
C ILE A 34 7.68 -19.63 -0.80
N LEU A 35 8.11 -20.79 -0.26
CA LEU A 35 8.99 -20.85 0.89
C LEU A 35 10.35 -20.17 0.63
N ALA A 36 10.91 -20.33 -0.57
CA ALA A 36 12.13 -19.65 -0.97
C ALA A 36 11.96 -18.13 -1.00
N GLN A 37 10.85 -17.62 -1.56
CA GLN A 37 10.54 -16.19 -1.55
C GLN A 37 10.37 -15.64 -0.13
N TYR A 38 9.76 -16.43 0.76
CA TYR A 38 9.56 -16.01 2.15
C TYR A 38 10.90 -15.87 2.87
N ARG A 39 11.79 -16.85 2.71
CA ARG A 39 13.13 -16.86 3.30
C ARG A 39 14.06 -15.80 2.71
N ALA A 40 13.84 -15.39 1.47
CA ALA A 40 14.65 -14.35 0.83
C ALA A 40 14.39 -12.95 1.40
N ARG A 41 13.25 -12.73 2.07
CA ARG A 41 12.83 -11.39 2.54
C ARG A 41 12.66 -11.28 4.05
N VAL A 42 12.06 -12.29 4.67
CA VAL A 42 11.68 -12.23 6.09
C VAL A 42 12.85 -12.69 6.95
N GLY A 43 13.32 -11.82 7.86
CA GLY A 43 14.34 -12.15 8.85
C GLY A 43 13.76 -12.92 10.05
N PRO A 44 14.60 -13.58 10.87
CA PRO A 44 14.13 -14.34 12.04
C PRO A 44 13.44 -13.47 13.10
N GLU A 45 13.82 -12.20 13.22
CA GLU A 45 13.28 -11.25 14.21
C GLU A 45 12.14 -10.37 13.66
N ASP A 46 11.78 -10.52 12.39
CA ASP A 46 10.74 -9.72 11.75
C ASP A 46 9.33 -10.19 12.15
N ASP A 47 8.34 -9.30 12.04
CA ASP A 47 6.93 -9.72 12.08
C ASP A 47 6.47 -10.08 10.67
N PHE A 48 5.80 -11.22 10.54
CA PHE A 48 5.25 -11.66 9.28
C PHE A 48 3.76 -11.96 9.40
N TRP A 49 2.95 -11.07 8.83
CA TRP A 49 1.50 -11.18 8.77
C TRP A 49 1.07 -11.94 7.52
N ILE A 50 0.31 -13.01 7.74
CA ILE A 50 -0.29 -13.83 6.68
C ILE A 50 -1.79 -13.62 6.73
N LEU A 51 -2.34 -13.03 5.67
CA LEU A 51 -3.74 -12.61 5.56
C LEU A 51 -4.62 -13.70 4.97
N GLY A 52 -4.63 -14.84 5.66
CA GLY A 52 -5.54 -15.94 5.40
C GLY A 52 -5.06 -16.93 4.35
N ASP A 53 -5.74 -18.06 4.32
CA ASP A 53 -5.60 -19.14 3.36
C ASP A 53 -4.15 -19.63 3.23
N PHE A 54 -3.54 -19.89 4.39
CA PHE A 54 -2.14 -20.32 4.49
C PHE A 54 -1.90 -21.67 3.80
N ALA A 55 -2.83 -22.62 3.97
CA ALA A 55 -2.72 -23.98 3.47
C ALA A 55 -4.06 -24.52 2.96
N ILE A 56 -4.01 -25.62 2.20
CA ILE A 56 -5.20 -26.37 1.77
C ILE A 56 -6.13 -26.73 2.95
N SER A 57 -7.44 -26.53 2.80
CA SER A 57 -8.37 -26.64 3.93
C SER A 57 -8.61 -28.07 4.44
N LYS A 58 -8.52 -29.07 3.55
CA LYS A 58 -8.79 -30.48 3.86
C LYS A 58 -7.62 -31.34 3.41
N VAL A 59 -6.91 -31.90 4.38
CA VAL A 59 -5.78 -32.81 4.11
C VAL A 59 -5.76 -33.98 5.09
N GLN A 60 -5.24 -35.11 4.63
CA GLN A 60 -4.95 -36.29 5.45
C GLN A 60 -3.76 -36.05 6.39
N GLY A 61 -3.62 -36.86 7.43
CA GLY A 61 -2.62 -36.64 8.50
C GLY A 61 -1.17 -36.47 8.01
N GLY A 62 -0.74 -37.24 7.01
CA GLY A 62 0.63 -37.15 6.44
C GLY A 62 0.94 -35.76 5.88
N HIS A 63 0.05 -35.20 5.06
CA HIS A 63 0.23 -33.87 4.47
C HIS A 63 0.21 -32.74 5.53
N ARG A 64 -0.49 -32.91 6.66
CA ARG A 64 -0.44 -31.91 7.75
C ARG A 64 0.97 -31.76 8.31
N ARG A 65 1.73 -32.86 8.37
CA ARG A 65 3.10 -32.86 8.87
C ARG A 65 4.03 -32.10 7.93
N GLU A 66 3.91 -32.33 6.63
CA GLU A 66 4.68 -31.60 5.61
C GLU A 66 4.43 -30.10 5.69
N ILE A 67 3.16 -29.68 5.81
CA ILE A 67 2.82 -28.26 6.00
C ILE A 67 3.35 -27.71 7.33
N ALA A 68 3.30 -28.49 8.41
CA ALA A 68 3.89 -28.07 9.69
C ALA A 68 5.41 -27.89 9.58
N GLU A 69 6.10 -28.75 8.81
CA GLU A 69 7.53 -28.61 8.54
C GLU A 69 7.84 -27.38 7.67
N ILE A 70 7.00 -27.07 6.67
CA ILE A 70 7.08 -25.81 5.91
C ILE A 70 6.89 -24.62 6.85
N PHE A 71 5.87 -24.65 7.72
CA PHE A 71 5.61 -23.57 8.67
C PHE A 71 6.81 -23.28 9.59
N GLN A 72 7.48 -24.31 10.11
CA GLN A 72 8.68 -24.15 10.93
C GLN A 72 9.86 -23.56 10.14
N LYS A 73 9.91 -23.81 8.84
CA LYS A 73 10.95 -23.33 7.94
C LYS A 73 10.76 -21.86 7.52
N ILE A 74 9.57 -21.29 7.73
CA ILE A 74 9.28 -19.87 7.46
C ILE A 74 9.84 -19.02 8.63
N PRO A 75 10.74 -18.06 8.35
CA PRO A 75 11.31 -17.19 9.38
C PRO A 75 10.30 -16.16 9.91
N GLY A 76 10.69 -15.45 10.97
CA GLY A 76 9.88 -14.39 11.59
C GLY A 76 8.83 -14.88 12.57
N ARG A 77 8.30 -13.92 13.34
CA ARG A 77 7.12 -14.07 14.19
C ARG A 77 5.89 -14.07 13.29
N LYS A 78 5.27 -15.24 13.13
CA LYS A 78 4.18 -15.46 12.18
C LYS A 78 2.84 -15.11 12.81
N HIS A 79 2.11 -14.19 12.21
CA HIS A 79 0.77 -13.77 12.63
C HIS A 79 -0.24 -14.16 11.56
N LEU A 80 -1.36 -14.76 11.95
CA LEU A 80 -2.43 -15.16 11.03
C LEU A 80 -3.64 -14.24 11.19
N ILE A 81 -4.10 -13.65 10.08
CA ILE A 81 -5.49 -13.22 9.93
C ILE A 81 -6.23 -14.37 9.25
N LEU A 82 -7.37 -14.79 9.80
CA LEU A 82 -8.06 -15.99 9.36
C LEU A 82 -8.71 -15.81 7.97
N GLY A 83 -8.39 -16.72 7.05
CA GLY A 83 -9.13 -16.95 5.81
C GLY A 83 -10.12 -18.11 5.91
N ASN A 84 -10.94 -18.32 4.87
CA ASN A 84 -11.94 -19.40 4.87
C ASN A 84 -11.34 -20.81 4.83
N HIS A 85 -10.11 -20.97 4.35
CA HIS A 85 -9.41 -22.25 4.29
C HIS A 85 -8.67 -22.59 5.58
N ASP A 86 -8.45 -21.64 6.49
CA ASP A 86 -7.71 -21.83 7.74
C ASP A 86 -8.54 -22.57 8.79
N LYS A 87 -8.63 -23.89 8.63
CA LYS A 87 -9.34 -24.79 9.56
C LYS A 87 -8.55 -24.98 10.86
N ALA A 88 -9.17 -25.62 11.84
CA ALA A 88 -8.62 -25.81 13.19
C ALA A 88 -7.18 -26.36 13.21
N TRP A 89 -6.81 -27.23 12.26
CA TRP A 89 -5.47 -27.78 12.18
C TRP A 89 -4.43 -26.74 11.72
N VAL A 90 -4.78 -25.81 10.82
CA VAL A 90 -3.92 -24.70 10.40
C VAL A 90 -3.74 -23.73 11.56
N ARG A 91 -4.81 -23.45 12.31
CA ARG A 91 -4.77 -22.61 13.51
C ARG A 91 -3.92 -23.19 14.63
N ALA A 92 -3.71 -24.50 14.63
CA ALA A 92 -2.85 -25.19 15.60
C ALA A 92 -1.36 -25.18 15.21
N LEU A 93 -0.99 -24.65 14.05
CA LEU A 93 0.41 -24.32 13.74
C LEU A 93 0.86 -23.23 14.72
N GLY A 94 2.12 -23.25 15.17
CA GLY A 94 2.62 -22.39 16.27
C GLY A 94 2.70 -20.90 15.93
N TRP A 95 1.57 -20.26 15.64
CA TRP A 95 1.43 -18.84 15.33
C TRP A 95 1.72 -17.98 16.56
N ASN A 96 2.36 -16.83 16.33
CA ASN A 96 2.57 -15.81 17.36
C ASN A 96 1.25 -15.11 17.73
N SER A 97 0.34 -14.94 16.76
CA SER A 97 -1.05 -14.58 17.02
C SER A 97 -1.98 -15.05 15.92
N ILE A 98 -3.27 -15.24 16.25
CA ILE A 98 -4.33 -15.58 15.31
C ILE A 98 -5.51 -14.63 15.57
N ARG A 99 -6.04 -14.00 14.52
CA ARG A 99 -7.16 -13.06 14.62
C ARG A 99 -8.08 -13.16 13.41
N ASP A 100 -9.34 -12.76 13.56
CA ASP A 100 -10.24 -12.58 12.41
C ASP A 100 -9.93 -11.27 11.66
N THR A 101 -9.54 -10.21 12.39
CA THR A 101 -9.09 -8.91 11.87
C THR A 101 -7.99 -8.35 12.76
N ALA A 102 -7.22 -7.38 12.27
CA ALA A 102 -6.30 -6.61 13.10
C ALA A 102 -6.21 -5.15 12.69
N ASP A 103 -6.19 -4.26 13.68
CA ASP A 103 -5.88 -2.84 13.52
C ASP A 103 -4.47 -2.62 14.09
N VAL A 104 -3.52 -2.32 13.21
CA VAL A 104 -2.09 -2.21 13.58
C VAL A 104 -1.51 -0.91 13.06
N THR A 105 -0.47 -0.41 13.72
CA THR A 105 0.30 0.73 13.23
C THR A 105 1.71 0.27 12.90
N VAL A 106 2.12 0.44 11.65
CA VAL A 106 3.45 0.07 11.15
C VAL A 106 4.08 1.33 10.57
N GLU A 107 5.26 1.72 11.07
CA GLU A 107 5.99 2.92 10.61
C GLU A 107 5.11 4.19 10.57
N GLY A 108 4.19 4.34 11.54
CA GLY A 108 3.27 5.47 11.63
C GLY A 108 2.02 5.37 10.73
N GLN A 109 1.93 4.38 9.84
CA GLN A 109 0.75 4.10 9.03
C GLN A 109 -0.20 3.16 9.79
N ARG A 110 -1.46 3.56 9.95
CA ARG A 110 -2.52 2.65 10.42
C ARG A 110 -2.93 1.71 9.29
N LEU A 111 -2.99 0.42 9.60
CA LEU A 111 -3.37 -0.66 8.70
C LEU A 111 -4.56 -1.44 9.28
N PHE A 112 -5.54 -1.75 8.43
CA PHE A 112 -6.61 -2.68 8.77
C PHE A 112 -6.42 -3.98 7.99
N LEU A 113 -6.09 -5.05 8.71
CA LEU A 113 -5.79 -6.36 8.13
C LEU A 113 -7.06 -7.21 8.17
N PHE A 114 -7.53 -7.64 7.00
CA PHE A 114 -8.65 -8.58 6.87
C PHE A 114 -8.48 -9.43 5.62
N HIS A 115 -8.78 -10.73 5.68
CA HIS A 115 -8.61 -11.61 4.53
C HIS A 115 -9.46 -11.16 3.33
N TYR A 116 -10.72 -10.75 3.55
CA TYR A 116 -11.61 -10.30 2.49
C TYR A 116 -11.42 -8.82 2.16
N PRO A 117 -11.50 -8.42 0.88
CA PRO A 117 -11.59 -7.01 0.53
C PRO A 117 -12.84 -6.37 1.15
N MET A 118 -12.71 -5.12 1.61
CA MET A 118 -13.83 -4.37 2.18
C MET A 118 -14.05 -3.08 1.40
N ILE A 119 -15.32 -2.71 1.19
CA ILE A 119 -15.67 -1.45 0.55
C ILE A 119 -15.32 -0.26 1.47
N THR A 120 -15.51 -0.41 2.79
CA THR A 120 -14.95 0.48 3.82
C THR A 120 -14.57 -0.32 5.07
N PHE A 121 -13.75 0.26 5.95
CA PHE A 121 -13.11 -0.40 7.07
C PHE A 121 -12.74 0.60 8.19
N PRO A 122 -12.45 0.14 9.41
CA PRO A 122 -12.03 1.01 10.51
C PRO A 122 -10.84 1.90 10.14
N GLY A 123 -11.02 3.21 10.31
CA GLY A 123 -10.00 4.21 10.01
C GLY A 123 -9.92 4.64 8.54
N ALA A 124 -10.80 4.15 7.65
CA ALA A 124 -10.80 4.52 6.23
C ALA A 124 -10.86 6.05 6.01
N ARG A 125 -11.71 6.78 6.74
CA ARG A 125 -11.79 8.26 6.71
C ARG A 125 -10.56 8.99 7.25
N HIS A 126 -9.66 8.27 7.90
CA HIS A 126 -8.50 8.81 8.61
C HIS A 126 -7.20 8.29 8.02
N GLY A 127 -7.19 7.96 6.72
CA GLY A 127 -6.00 7.55 5.98
C GLY A 127 -5.47 6.16 6.35
N ALA A 128 -6.26 5.32 7.02
CA ALA A 128 -5.86 3.92 7.21
C ALA A 128 -5.86 3.17 5.86
N LEU A 129 -4.97 2.20 5.73
CA LEU A 129 -4.87 1.35 4.55
C LEU A 129 -5.38 -0.05 4.87
N GLN A 130 -6.33 -0.57 4.11
CA GLN A 130 -6.71 -1.97 4.22
C GLN A 130 -5.70 -2.84 3.49
N LEU A 131 -5.29 -3.96 4.10
CA LEU A 131 -4.60 -5.04 3.41
C LEU A 131 -5.50 -6.27 3.37
N PHE A 132 -5.53 -6.96 2.23
CA PHE A 132 -6.39 -8.12 2.01
C PHE A 132 -5.79 -9.17 1.06
N GLY A 133 -6.45 -10.33 0.95
CA GLY A 133 -6.10 -11.41 0.02
C GLY A 133 -7.36 -11.93 -0.66
N HIS A 134 -7.63 -13.24 -0.58
CA HIS A 134 -8.90 -13.91 -0.93
C HIS A 134 -9.28 -13.93 -2.42
N VAL A 135 -9.18 -12.79 -3.12
CA VAL A 135 -9.62 -12.63 -4.51
C VAL A 135 -8.52 -12.94 -5.52
N HIS A 136 -7.33 -13.34 -5.07
CA HIS A 136 -6.19 -13.70 -5.92
C HIS A 136 -5.87 -12.59 -6.95
N ASP A 137 -5.58 -12.96 -8.19
CA ASP A 137 -5.27 -12.05 -9.29
C ASP A 137 -6.50 -11.35 -9.90
N ASN A 138 -7.71 -11.65 -9.43
CA ASN A 138 -8.94 -11.02 -9.95
C ASN A 138 -9.03 -9.53 -9.62
N TRP A 139 -8.43 -9.07 -8.52
CA TRP A 139 -8.44 -7.66 -8.14
C TRP A 139 -7.21 -7.26 -7.33
N GLN A 140 -6.47 -6.26 -7.83
CA GLN A 140 -5.28 -5.73 -7.15
C GLN A 140 -5.61 -4.80 -5.98
N GLY A 141 -6.84 -4.24 -5.96
CA GLY A 141 -7.31 -3.30 -4.93
C GLY A 141 -7.60 -1.89 -5.45
N SER A 142 -7.73 -0.97 -4.50
CA SER A 142 -7.87 0.47 -4.67
C SER A 142 -6.79 1.22 -3.88
N ARG A 143 -6.70 2.54 -4.05
CA ARG A 143 -5.69 3.37 -3.37
C ARG A 143 -5.70 3.28 -1.84
N ASN A 144 -6.83 2.93 -1.23
CA ASN A 144 -6.96 2.73 0.22
C ASN A 144 -7.09 1.25 0.63
N SER A 145 -7.01 0.30 -0.31
CA SER A 145 -7.17 -1.13 -0.03
C SER A 145 -6.33 -1.94 -0.98
N VAL A 146 -5.30 -2.64 -0.47
CA VAL A 146 -4.30 -3.30 -1.32
C VAL A 146 -4.33 -4.81 -1.11
N ASN A 147 -4.40 -5.54 -2.22
CA ASN A 147 -4.24 -6.99 -2.23
C ASN A 147 -2.76 -7.35 -1.98
N VAL A 148 -2.49 -8.13 -0.94
CA VAL A 148 -1.16 -8.65 -0.56
C VAL A 148 -1.03 -10.16 -0.81
N GLY A 149 -1.96 -10.75 -1.57
CA GLY A 149 -1.92 -12.14 -2.01
C GLY A 149 -0.71 -12.45 -2.89
N VAL A 150 -0.16 -13.65 -2.74
CA VAL A 150 1.04 -14.11 -3.46
C VAL A 150 0.91 -13.99 -4.98
N ASP A 151 -0.32 -14.14 -5.50
CA ASP A 151 -0.63 -14.16 -6.93
C ASP A 151 -0.40 -12.81 -7.63
N VAL A 152 -0.34 -11.70 -6.88
CA VAL A 152 -0.11 -10.34 -7.43
C VAL A 152 1.25 -9.75 -7.04
N TRP A 153 2.12 -10.51 -6.37
CA TRP A 153 3.42 -10.05 -5.86
C TRP A 153 4.60 -10.98 -6.18
N ASP A 154 4.48 -11.80 -7.23
CA ASP A 154 5.48 -12.79 -7.61
C ASP A 154 5.84 -13.74 -6.45
N PHE A 155 4.83 -14.10 -5.65
CA PHE A 155 4.98 -14.96 -4.47
C PHE A 155 5.82 -14.38 -3.33
N ARG A 156 6.18 -13.10 -3.38
CA ARG A 156 7.03 -12.44 -2.38
C ARG A 156 6.23 -11.81 -1.26
N PRO A 157 6.69 -11.90 0.00
CA PRO A 157 6.21 -11.02 1.06
C PRO A 157 6.51 -9.56 0.74
N VAL A 158 5.62 -8.67 1.14
CA VAL A 158 5.72 -7.24 0.86
C VAL A 158 5.82 -6.41 2.11
N SER A 159 6.60 -5.34 2.00
CA SER A 159 6.79 -4.32 3.04
C SER A 159 5.79 -3.17 2.88
N LEU A 160 5.62 -2.38 3.93
CA LEU A 160 4.75 -1.21 3.88
C LEU A 160 5.12 -0.20 2.76
N PRO A 161 6.41 0.14 2.53
CA PRO A 161 6.77 1.04 1.43
C PRO A 161 6.33 0.53 0.05
N GLU A 162 6.52 -0.76 -0.24
CA GLU A 162 6.09 -1.38 -1.51
C GLU A 162 4.57 -1.34 -1.67
N ILE A 163 3.85 -1.63 -0.58
CA ILE A 163 2.39 -1.55 -0.54
C ILE A 163 1.91 -0.12 -0.84
N LYS A 164 2.50 0.90 -0.19
CA LYS A 164 2.13 2.31 -0.41
C LYS A 164 2.43 2.76 -1.83
N GLU A 165 3.57 2.33 -2.40
CA GLU A 165 3.92 2.62 -3.78
C GLU A 165 2.87 2.04 -4.75
N ARG A 166 2.42 0.80 -4.52
CA ARG A 166 1.34 0.20 -5.32
C ARG A 166 0.02 0.93 -5.11
N ALA A 167 -0.35 1.21 -3.86
CA ALA A 167 -1.57 1.91 -3.50
C ALA A 167 -1.72 3.24 -4.26
N ALA A 168 -0.66 4.04 -4.31
CA ALA A 168 -0.64 5.32 -5.03
C ALA A 168 -0.97 5.20 -6.53
N LYS A 169 -0.66 4.05 -7.14
CA LYS A 169 -0.89 3.76 -8.57
C LYS A 169 -2.24 3.09 -8.84
N LEU A 170 -2.94 2.61 -7.81
CA LEU A 170 -4.25 1.98 -7.93
C LEU A 170 -5.38 3.02 -8.11
N PRO A 171 -6.50 2.63 -8.74
CA PRO A 171 -7.66 3.51 -8.85
C PRO A 171 -8.22 3.84 -7.48
N VAL A 172 -8.89 5.00 -7.38
CA VAL A 172 -9.70 5.33 -6.21
C VAL A 172 -10.85 4.32 -6.08
N ASN A 173 -11.24 4.02 -4.84
CA ASN A 173 -12.40 3.17 -4.59
C ASN A 173 -13.65 3.78 -5.27
N ALA A 174 -14.22 3.06 -6.23
CA ALA A 174 -15.36 3.54 -7.03
C ALA A 174 -16.59 3.87 -6.18
N HIS A 175 -16.76 3.21 -5.04
CA HIS A 175 -17.89 3.41 -4.13
C HIS A 175 -17.60 4.42 -3.02
N TRP A 176 -16.43 5.08 -3.02
CA TRP A 176 -16.01 5.93 -1.91
C TRP A 176 -17.05 6.97 -1.51
N ASN A 177 -17.61 7.69 -2.48
CA ASN A 177 -18.62 8.72 -2.22
C ASN A 177 -19.95 8.15 -1.71
N GLU A 178 -20.21 6.86 -1.93
CA GLU A 178 -21.40 6.16 -1.43
C GLU A 178 -21.19 5.66 0.00
N VAL A 179 -20.02 5.08 0.30
CA VAL A 179 -19.74 4.48 1.61
C VAL A 179 -19.17 5.46 2.63
N GLU A 180 -18.47 6.50 2.19
CA GLU A 180 -17.88 7.54 3.03
C GLU A 180 -18.24 8.95 2.55
N PRO A 181 -19.54 9.29 2.51
CA PRO A 181 -20.00 10.56 1.96
C PRO A 181 -19.45 11.76 2.74
N GLY A 182 -19.12 12.83 2.01
CA GLY A 182 -18.60 14.07 2.58
C GLY A 182 -17.13 14.02 3.01
N CYS A 183 -16.46 12.88 2.85
CA CYS A 183 -15.01 12.77 2.97
C CYS A 183 -14.43 12.77 1.55
N ALA A 184 -13.72 13.81 1.14
CA ALA A 184 -13.04 13.77 -0.16
C ALA A 184 -11.94 12.71 -0.10
N PHE A 185 -11.97 11.73 -1.01
CA PHE A 185 -10.83 10.83 -1.15
C PHE A 185 -9.63 11.63 -1.65
N PRO A 186 -8.40 11.39 -1.16
CA PRO A 186 -7.22 11.98 -1.76
C PRO A 186 -7.05 11.44 -3.18
N THR A 187 -7.57 12.17 -4.17
CA THR A 187 -7.57 11.78 -5.59
C THR A 187 -6.24 12.10 -6.28
N ALA A 188 -5.38 12.86 -5.62
CA ALA A 188 -4.11 13.34 -6.15
C ALA A 188 -2.94 12.89 -5.27
N THR A 189 -1.84 12.48 -5.90
CA THR A 189 -0.56 12.19 -5.22
C THR A 189 0.54 13.01 -5.85
N CYS A 190 1.60 13.30 -5.09
CA CYS A 190 2.80 13.95 -5.60
C CYS A 190 3.55 13.02 -6.55
N CYS A 191 3.89 13.49 -7.74
CA CYS A 191 4.68 12.74 -8.74
C CYS A 191 6.09 12.35 -8.25
N PHE A 192 6.66 13.05 -7.27
CA PHE A 192 8.00 12.77 -6.74
C PHE A 192 8.01 11.85 -5.52
N CYS A 193 7.21 12.18 -4.49
CA CYS A 193 7.26 11.46 -3.21
C CYS A 193 6.03 10.59 -2.94
N LEU A 194 5.06 10.57 -3.86
CA LEU A 194 3.80 9.85 -3.74
C LEU A 194 2.93 10.25 -2.53
N ALA A 195 3.27 11.34 -1.85
CA ALA A 195 2.45 11.89 -0.76
C ALA A 195 1.05 12.21 -1.28
N GLU A 196 0.02 11.83 -0.52
CA GLU A 196 -1.35 12.21 -0.79
C GLU A 196 -1.49 13.73 -0.75
N LEU A 197 -2.05 14.28 -1.80
CA LEU A 197 -2.36 15.69 -1.92
C LEU A 197 -3.79 15.88 -1.45
N ASP A 198 -3.94 16.54 -0.31
CA ASP A 198 -5.24 16.90 0.22
C ASP A 198 -5.90 17.93 -0.72
N PRO A 199 -7.04 17.60 -1.35
CA PRO A 199 -7.75 18.52 -2.24
C PRO A 199 -8.32 19.75 -1.49
N GLN A 200 -8.34 19.75 -0.15
CA GLN A 200 -8.82 20.88 0.66
C GLN A 200 -7.72 21.88 1.05
N LEU A 201 -6.44 21.54 0.85
CA LEU A 201 -5.34 22.49 1.10
C LEU A 201 -5.23 23.50 -0.06
N PRO A 202 -4.86 24.76 0.20
CA PRO A 202 -4.69 25.80 -0.85
C PRO A 202 -3.74 25.38 -1.99
N SER A 203 -2.85 24.44 -1.71
CA SER A 203 -1.89 23.87 -2.66
C SER A 203 -2.25 22.48 -3.19
N GLY A 204 -3.46 21.98 -2.91
CA GLY A 204 -3.96 20.68 -3.36
C GLY A 204 -3.97 20.50 -4.88
N HIS A 205 -3.67 21.57 -5.61
CA HIS A 205 -3.77 21.66 -7.05
C HIS A 205 -2.48 22.13 -7.73
N ALA A 206 -1.29 22.03 -7.13
CA ALA A 206 -0.06 22.36 -7.85
C ALA A 206 0.20 21.33 -8.97
N ILE A 207 0.15 21.77 -10.23
CA ILE A 207 0.31 20.95 -11.43
C ILE A 207 1.36 21.51 -12.37
N ARG A 208 1.99 20.65 -13.16
CA ARG A 208 2.82 21.08 -14.28
C ARG A 208 1.97 21.62 -15.43
N ARG A 209 2.26 22.86 -15.85
CA ARG A 209 1.80 23.50 -17.09
C ARG A 209 3.01 24.04 -17.85
N GLY A 210 3.52 23.25 -18.79
CA GLY A 210 4.73 23.58 -19.56
C GLY A 210 5.97 23.74 -18.68
N ALA A 211 6.53 24.96 -18.66
CA ALA A 211 7.69 25.33 -17.84
C ALA A 211 7.33 25.84 -16.43
N ARG A 212 6.03 25.81 -16.07
CA ARG A 212 5.51 26.36 -14.82
C ARG A 212 4.86 25.26 -13.98
N ILE A 213 4.96 25.41 -12.67
CA ILE A 213 4.11 24.74 -11.70
C ILE A 213 3.06 25.77 -11.27
N VAL A 214 1.78 25.44 -11.45
CA VAL A 214 0.67 26.36 -11.21
C VAL A 214 -0.39 25.73 -10.30
N ILE A 215 -1.17 26.56 -9.62
CA ILE A 215 -2.42 26.13 -8.98
C ILE A 215 -3.44 25.79 -10.09
N ASP A 216 -3.94 24.55 -10.15
CA ASP A 216 -4.84 24.02 -11.19
C ASP A 216 -6.09 24.89 -11.37
N GLU A 217 -6.68 25.34 -10.25
CA GLU A 217 -7.91 26.14 -10.26
C GLU A 217 -7.70 27.58 -10.72
N THR A 218 -6.60 28.23 -10.32
CA THR A 218 -6.40 29.67 -10.54
C THR A 218 -5.43 29.98 -11.67
N GLY A 219 -4.59 29.01 -12.06
CA GLY A 219 -3.48 29.21 -13.01
C GLY A 219 -2.32 30.03 -12.43
N GLU A 220 -2.36 30.40 -11.15
CA GLU A 220 -1.32 31.16 -10.48
C GLU A 220 -0.03 30.34 -10.41
N THR A 221 1.12 30.96 -10.70
CA THR A 221 2.40 30.25 -10.71
C THR A 221 3.03 30.19 -9.34
N ILE A 222 3.39 28.97 -8.98
CA ILE A 222 4.07 28.64 -7.73
C ILE A 222 5.58 28.57 -7.97
N ALA A 223 6.01 27.94 -9.06
CA ALA A 223 7.43 27.76 -9.38
C ALA A 223 7.68 27.60 -10.90
N LEU A 224 8.94 27.77 -11.31
CA LEU A 224 9.42 27.38 -12.64
C LEU A 224 10.04 25.99 -12.56
N SER A 225 9.78 25.11 -13.54
CA SER A 225 10.23 23.71 -13.52
C SER A 225 11.70 23.51 -13.93
N GLY A 226 12.57 24.49 -13.66
CA GLY A 226 13.95 24.54 -14.16
C GLY A 226 14.72 23.24 -13.97
N GLY A 227 15.22 22.66 -15.07
CA GLY A 227 16.07 21.46 -15.12
C GLY A 227 15.39 20.12 -14.77
N LEU A 228 14.34 20.11 -13.94
CA LEU A 228 13.56 18.91 -13.59
C LEU A 228 12.35 18.65 -14.50
N SER A 229 12.17 19.48 -15.53
CA SER A 229 11.12 19.36 -16.53
C SER A 229 11.11 18.02 -17.27
N ASP A 230 12.21 17.28 -17.26
CA ASP A 230 12.33 16.03 -18.01
C ASP A 230 11.76 14.82 -17.25
N THR A 231 11.53 14.94 -15.93
CA THR A 231 11.00 13.85 -15.10
C THR A 231 9.52 13.97 -14.76
N MET A 232 8.91 15.14 -14.94
CA MET A 232 7.46 15.35 -14.74
C MET A 232 6.73 15.27 -16.07
N ALA A 233 5.49 14.81 -16.12
CA ALA A 233 4.61 14.95 -17.29
C ALA A 233 3.70 16.19 -17.17
N GLU A 234 3.14 16.65 -18.28
CA GLU A 234 2.13 17.71 -18.28
C GLU A 234 0.91 17.27 -17.44
N GLY A 235 0.48 18.12 -16.49
CA GLY A 235 -0.61 17.79 -15.55
C GLY A 235 -0.20 16.99 -14.32
N ASP A 236 1.07 16.59 -14.18
CA ASP A 236 1.56 15.95 -12.95
C ASP A 236 1.39 16.87 -11.75
N ARG A 237 0.93 16.30 -10.63
CA ARG A 237 0.72 17.01 -9.38
C ARG A 237 1.95 16.92 -8.49
N ILE A 238 2.25 17.98 -7.73
CA ILE A 238 3.44 18.05 -6.87
C ILE A 238 3.08 18.58 -5.48
N CYS A 239 3.64 17.97 -4.43
CA CYS A 239 3.40 18.41 -3.05
C CYS A 239 4.27 19.63 -2.68
N PRO A 240 3.86 20.40 -1.65
CA PRO A 240 4.64 21.53 -1.12
C PRO A 240 6.11 21.18 -0.87
N GLN A 241 6.34 20.02 -0.24
CA GLN A 241 7.67 19.59 0.20
C GLN A 241 8.57 19.28 -1.00
N CYS A 242 8.02 18.77 -2.10
CA CYS A 242 8.78 18.49 -3.32
C CYS A 242 9.02 19.74 -4.17
N ILE A 243 8.17 20.77 -4.07
CA ILE A 243 8.43 22.07 -4.70
C ILE A 243 9.72 22.67 -4.12
N GLY A 244 9.91 22.66 -2.80
CA GLY A 244 11.15 23.15 -2.16
C GLY A 244 12.33 22.16 -2.12
N GLY A 245 12.05 20.86 -2.17
CA GLY A 245 13.08 19.81 -2.06
C GLY A 245 13.71 19.40 -3.39
N HIS A 246 12.97 19.54 -4.50
CA HIS A 246 13.46 19.18 -5.82
C HIS A 246 13.62 20.37 -6.75
N LEU A 247 12.74 21.38 -6.71
CA LEU A 247 12.89 22.57 -7.56
C LEU A 247 13.79 23.61 -6.90
N SER A 248 14.42 24.46 -7.71
CA SER A 248 15.23 25.58 -7.22
C SER A 248 14.37 26.54 -6.39
N VAL A 249 14.56 26.50 -5.07
CA VAL A 249 13.93 27.40 -4.09
C VAL A 249 14.34 28.87 -4.28
N ALA A 250 15.34 29.14 -5.13
CA ALA A 250 15.90 30.47 -5.38
C ALA A 250 15.06 31.34 -6.33
N GLU A 251 14.02 30.81 -6.97
CA GLU A 251 13.25 31.51 -8.02
C GLU A 251 11.73 31.51 -7.76
N PHE A 252 11.31 31.64 -6.50
CA PHE A 252 9.92 32.01 -6.21
C PHE A 252 9.66 33.42 -6.76
N THR A 253 8.99 33.53 -7.90
CA THR A 253 8.35 34.80 -8.27
C THR A 253 7.03 34.85 -7.51
N LEU A 254 7.09 35.28 -6.25
CA LEU A 254 5.88 35.60 -5.50
C LEU A 254 5.23 36.83 -6.13
N PRO A 255 3.89 36.99 -6.03
CA PRO A 255 3.25 38.27 -6.30
C PRO A 255 4.01 39.38 -5.59
N GLU A 256 4.15 40.54 -6.23
CA GLU A 256 4.90 41.66 -5.67
C GLU A 256 4.36 42.01 -4.28
N GLY A 257 5.24 42.00 -3.28
CA GLY A 257 4.86 42.23 -1.88
C GLY A 257 4.35 41.02 -1.11
N CYS A 258 4.59 39.79 -1.58
CA CYS A 258 4.27 38.56 -0.84
C CYS A 258 5.53 37.81 -0.32
N ARG A 259 5.38 37.06 0.78
CA ARG A 259 6.33 36.07 1.30
C ARG A 259 5.71 34.67 1.25
N TYR A 260 6.53 33.65 1.06
CA TYR A 260 6.08 32.26 1.09
C TYR A 260 5.97 31.76 2.53
N ASP A 261 4.80 31.25 2.90
CA ASP A 261 4.53 30.64 4.19
C ASP A 261 4.75 29.13 4.08
N GLU A 262 5.86 28.62 4.61
CA GLU A 262 6.23 27.20 4.52
C GLU A 262 5.27 26.27 5.30
N GLN A 263 4.57 26.79 6.30
CA GLN A 263 3.63 26.00 7.11
C GLN A 263 2.27 25.86 6.43
N LEU A 264 1.85 26.90 5.71
CA LEU A 264 0.54 26.96 5.05
C LEU A 264 0.63 26.78 3.53
N ASN A 265 1.84 26.76 3.00
CA ASN A 265 2.17 26.65 1.59
C ASN A 265 1.43 27.68 0.70
N ILE A 266 1.46 28.95 1.09
CA ILE A 266 0.84 30.06 0.34
C ILE A 266 1.74 31.29 0.27
N ALA A 267 1.60 32.07 -0.80
CA ALA A 267 2.11 33.43 -0.85
C ALA A 267 1.21 34.33 0.01
N ARG A 268 1.73 34.89 1.10
CA ARG A 268 1.02 35.85 1.94
C ARG A 268 1.52 37.26 1.68
N PRO A 269 0.65 38.28 1.62
CA PRO A 269 1.08 39.67 1.65
C PRO A 269 2.03 39.89 2.84
N VAL A 270 3.12 40.62 2.60
CA VAL A 270 3.99 41.08 3.66
C VAL A 270 3.22 42.18 4.39
N ASP A 271 2.73 41.87 5.60
CA ASP A 271 2.02 42.85 6.42
C ASP A 271 2.89 44.10 6.60
N ALA A 272 2.35 45.28 6.28
CA ALA A 272 3.09 46.55 6.31
C ALA A 272 3.42 47.06 7.74
N LYS A 273 3.46 46.19 8.75
CA LYS A 273 3.77 46.55 10.13
C LYS A 273 4.52 45.45 10.87
N GLY A 274 5.80 45.71 11.15
CA GLY A 274 6.60 45.06 12.20
C GLY A 274 7.73 44.20 11.67
#